data_AF-A0A8S3V124-F1
#
_entry.id   AF-A0A8S3V124-F1
#
_cell.length_a   1.000
_cell.length_b   1.000
_cell.length_c   1.000
_cell.angle_alpha   90.00
_cell.angle_beta   90.00
_cell.angle_gamma   90.00
#
_symmetry.space_group_name_H-M   'P 1'
#
loop_
_entity.id
_entity.type
_entity.pdbx_description
1 polymer ?
#
loop_
_entity_poly.entity_id
_entity_poly.type
_entity_poly.pdbx_seq_one_letter_code
_entity_poly.pdbx_strand_id
1 'polypeptide(L)'
;MDENASGDLINTSAVSFDLGLDLDLLQVPSENGKIQNVKDEEPKDQELSRFAEMTDNEIDTLIEDAENKNTKKATKWAVNVYEDWKNSKIGSGLIIPNLKDLSVQDINSFLGKFVVEVRKKNGEKYPAKTLYLLVTGLLRGMRSQGVSNLNFLNESDDRFLRFRQILDAQMKKLTSDGYGINVKQADPISVEQEEIDKSVFGNHSSNLLHTVFSCKYFGLRGRDEHRNLQISKYS
;
A
#
# COMPACT_ATOMS: atom_id res chain seq x y z
N MET A 1 39.60 -2.03 31.95
CA MET A 1 39.27 -3.23 31.15
C MET A 1 37.77 -3.39 31.24
N ASP A 2 36.99 -2.42 30.74
CA ASP A 2 36.76 -2.12 29.31
C ASP A 2 36.17 -3.40 28.67
N GLU A 3 34.94 -3.42 28.19
CA GLU A 3 34.41 -2.59 27.11
C GLU A 3 32.87 -2.57 27.08
N ASN A 4 32.36 -1.43 26.59
CA ASN A 4 30.99 -1.17 26.18
C ASN A 4 30.48 -2.16 25.12
N ALA A 5 29.22 -2.58 25.22
CA ALA A 5 28.44 -3.04 24.07
C ALA A 5 27.03 -2.42 24.14
N SER A 6 26.97 -1.14 23.79
CA SER A 6 25.75 -0.47 23.34
C SER A 6 25.45 -1.01 21.93
N GLY A 7 24.41 -1.84 21.81
CA GLY A 7 24.01 -2.48 20.56
C GLY A 7 22.58 -2.12 20.18
N ASP A 8 22.48 -1.04 19.42
CA ASP A 8 21.48 -0.74 18.38
C ASP A 8 20.02 -1.16 18.61
N LEU A 9 19.25 -0.16 19.03
CA LEU A 9 17.81 -0.06 18.80
C LEU A 9 17.55 -0.12 17.28
N ILE A 10 17.07 -1.27 16.80
CA ILE A 10 16.51 -1.40 15.45
C ILE A 10 15.24 -0.55 15.35
N ASN A 11 15.43 0.68 14.86
CA ASN A 11 14.39 1.59 14.43
C ASN A 11 13.53 0.90 13.35
N THR A 12 12.35 0.41 13.73
CA THR A 12 11.42 -0.26 12.81
C THR A 12 10.51 0.77 12.11
N SER A 13 11.10 1.84 11.60
CA SER A 13 10.43 2.77 10.68
C SER A 13 10.93 2.50 9.27
N ALA A 14 9.98 2.33 8.33
CA ALA A 14 10.18 2.16 6.90
C ALA A 14 10.64 0.77 6.42
N VAL A 15 9.74 -0.21 6.51
CA VAL A 15 9.74 -1.31 5.52
C VAL A 15 8.64 -1.02 4.50
N SER A 16 8.99 -0.29 3.45
CA SER A 16 8.13 -0.09 2.29
C SER A 16 8.10 -1.39 1.48
N PHE A 17 7.09 -2.22 1.72
CA PHE A 17 6.79 -3.36 0.85
C PHE A 17 6.00 -2.85 -0.36
N ASP A 18 6.71 -2.60 -1.45
CA ASP A 18 6.12 -2.35 -2.77
C ASP A 18 5.50 -3.66 -3.29
N LEU A 19 4.18 -3.78 -3.15
CA LEU A 19 3.42 -4.93 -3.62
C LEU A 19 2.61 -4.49 -4.83
N GLY A 20 3.11 -4.86 -6.01
CA GLY A 20 2.46 -4.68 -7.31
C GLY A 20 1.08 -5.34 -7.36
N LEU A 21 0.08 -4.60 -6.86
CA LEU A 21 -1.33 -4.88 -7.10
C LEU A 21 -1.71 -4.22 -8.42
N ASP A 22 -1.91 -5.05 -9.44
CA ASP A 22 -2.42 -4.63 -10.74
C ASP A 22 -3.90 -4.24 -10.58
N LEU A 23 -4.14 -2.93 -10.43
CA LEU A 23 -5.43 -2.34 -10.04
C LEU A 23 -6.05 -1.53 -11.19
N ASP A 24 -6.10 -2.12 -12.37
CA ASP A 24 -6.68 -1.50 -13.58
C ASP A 24 -8.16 -1.88 -13.84
N LEU A 25 -8.90 -2.34 -12.82
CA LEU A 25 -10.33 -2.69 -12.99
C LEU A 25 -11.33 -1.85 -12.20
N LEU A 26 -11.09 -0.54 -12.05
CA LEU A 26 -12.12 0.39 -11.58
C LEU A 26 -12.10 1.68 -12.44
N GLN A 27 -12.86 1.65 -13.53
CA GLN A 27 -13.21 2.83 -14.32
C GLN A 27 -14.31 3.64 -13.62
N VAL A 28 -14.09 4.94 -13.44
CA VAL A 28 -15.15 5.95 -13.30
C VAL A 28 -14.70 7.21 -14.07
N PRO A 29 -15.59 7.92 -14.81
CA PRO A 29 -15.21 8.94 -15.78
C PRO A 29 -14.76 10.27 -15.18
N SER A 30 -13.83 10.90 -15.89
CA SER A 30 -13.41 12.29 -15.75
C SER A 30 -14.40 13.22 -16.46
N GLU A 31 -14.68 14.39 -15.89
CA GLU A 31 -14.78 15.62 -16.68
C GLU A 31 -14.78 16.92 -15.86
N ASN A 32 -14.10 17.92 -16.44
CA ASN A 32 -14.27 19.38 -16.33
C ASN A 32 -13.69 20.03 -15.06
N GLY A 33 -12.66 20.89 -15.11
CA GLY A 33 -12.32 21.89 -16.12
C GLY A 33 -12.53 23.28 -15.50
N LYS A 34 -11.48 23.88 -14.91
CA LYS A 34 -11.48 25.30 -14.50
C LYS A 34 -10.11 25.93 -14.75
N ILE A 35 -10.13 26.89 -15.65
CA ILE A 35 -9.06 27.84 -15.97
C ILE A 35 -8.91 28.79 -14.76
N GLN A 36 -7.70 28.99 -14.27
CA GLN A 36 -7.39 30.07 -13.34
C GLN A 36 -6.52 31.11 -14.03
N ASN A 37 -6.98 32.37 -13.91
CA ASN A 37 -6.40 33.56 -14.50
C ASN A 37 -5.04 33.87 -13.87
N VAL A 38 -4.04 34.08 -14.74
CA VAL A 38 -2.76 34.70 -14.40
C VAL A 38 -3.03 36.15 -14.01
N LYS A 39 -2.61 36.53 -12.80
CA LYS A 39 -2.37 37.93 -12.45
C LYS A 39 -0.89 38.06 -12.15
N ASP A 40 -0.24 38.84 -12.99
CA ASP A 40 1.14 39.29 -12.83
C ASP A 40 1.22 40.19 -11.59
N GLU A 41 2.01 39.79 -10.58
CA GLU A 41 2.47 40.69 -9.52
C GLU A 41 4.01 40.66 -9.49
N GLU A 42 4.59 41.87 -9.55
CA GLU A 42 6.03 42.16 -9.58
C GLU A 42 6.77 41.63 -8.35
N PRO A 43 8.06 41.26 -8.48
CA PRO A 43 8.82 40.64 -7.41
C PRO A 43 9.23 41.68 -6.37
N LYS A 44 8.78 41.51 -5.12
CA LYS A 44 9.39 42.16 -3.97
C LYS A 44 10.58 41.32 -3.51
N ASP A 45 11.75 41.94 -3.51
CA ASP A 45 12.99 41.39 -2.96
C ASP A 45 12.81 41.08 -1.47
N GLN A 46 12.38 39.86 -1.16
CA GLN A 46 12.47 39.31 0.18
C GLN A 46 13.85 38.67 0.31
N GLU A 47 14.65 39.14 1.26
CA GLU A 47 15.88 38.44 1.66
C GLU A 47 15.53 36.98 1.93
N LEU A 48 16.07 36.08 1.09
CA LEU A 48 15.88 34.65 1.23
C LEU A 48 16.60 34.21 2.50
N SER A 49 15.89 34.25 3.63
CA SER A 49 16.29 33.55 4.84
C SER A 49 16.58 32.10 4.48
N ARG A 50 17.71 31.57 4.94
CA ARG A 50 18.06 30.14 4.80
C ARG A 50 16.96 29.23 5.33
N PHE A 51 16.18 29.70 6.30
CA PHE A 51 15.09 28.96 6.91
C PHE A 51 13.76 29.56 6.45
N ALA A 52 13.01 28.77 5.67
CA ALA A 52 11.64 29.09 5.33
C ALA A 52 10.74 28.84 6.55
N GLU A 53 9.89 29.79 6.88
CA GLU A 53 8.80 29.56 7.81
C GLU A 53 7.71 28.77 7.09
N MET A 54 7.34 27.64 7.68
CA MET A 54 6.33 26.74 7.12
C MET A 54 5.18 26.66 8.10
N THR A 55 3.96 26.75 7.58
CA THR A 55 2.73 26.61 8.37
C THR A 55 2.46 25.14 8.70
N ASP A 56 1.73 24.89 9.79
CA ASP A 56 1.34 23.51 10.16
C ASP A 56 0.57 22.82 9.03
N ASN A 57 -0.24 23.56 8.26
CA ASN A 57 -0.95 23.05 7.10
C ASN A 57 0.00 22.58 5.98
N GLU A 58 1.10 23.31 5.73
CA GLU A 58 2.09 22.92 4.74
C GLU A 58 2.86 21.67 5.19
N ILE A 59 3.16 21.56 6.48
CA ILE A 59 3.76 20.36 7.08
C ILE A 59 2.83 19.15 6.88
N ASP A 60 1.54 19.31 7.15
CA ASP A 60 0.55 18.25 6.93
C ASP A 60 0.45 17.84 5.46
N THR A 61 0.46 18.81 4.53
CA THR A 61 0.46 18.50 3.09
C THR A 61 1.72 17.76 2.65
N LEU A 62 2.88 18.09 3.22
CA LEU A 62 4.12 17.35 2.95
C LEU A 62 4.07 15.90 3.46
N ILE A 63 3.49 15.70 4.65
CA ILE A 63 3.29 14.36 5.22
C ILE A 63 2.33 13.55 4.34
N GLU A 64 1.25 14.17 3.87
CA GLU A 64 0.31 13.53 2.96
C GLU A 64 0.95 13.19 1.61
N ASP A 65 1.74 14.09 1.02
CA ASP A 65 2.39 13.88 -0.27
C ASP A 65 3.54 12.86 -0.22
N ALA A 66 4.18 12.70 0.94
CA ALA A 66 5.17 11.66 1.16
C ALA A 66 4.57 10.24 1.10
N GLU A 67 3.28 10.08 1.38
CA GLU A 67 2.63 8.78 1.35
C GLU A 67 2.35 8.31 -0.09
N ASN A 68 2.88 7.14 -0.44
CA ASN A 68 2.72 6.56 -1.77
C ASN A 68 1.22 6.39 -2.13
N LYS A 69 0.83 6.85 -3.33
CA LYS A 69 -0.53 6.73 -3.88
C LYS A 69 -1.09 5.30 -3.80
N ASN A 70 -0.26 4.29 -4.05
CA ASN A 70 -0.65 2.87 -3.97
C ASN A 70 -0.96 2.46 -2.54
N THR A 71 -0.19 2.96 -1.58
CA THR A 71 -0.45 2.78 -0.15
C THR A 71 -1.79 3.40 0.24
N LYS A 72 -2.08 4.64 -0.17
CA LYS A 72 -3.39 5.29 0.10
C LYS A 72 -4.55 4.46 -0.43
N LYS A 73 -4.43 3.96 -1.67
CA LYS A 73 -5.43 3.07 -2.28
C LYS A 73 -5.61 1.76 -1.50
N ALA A 74 -4.51 1.12 -1.08
CA ALA A 74 -4.55 -0.12 -0.30
C ALA A 74 -5.21 0.08 1.08
N THR A 75 -4.87 1.16 1.78
CA THR A 75 -5.49 1.55 3.06
C THR A 75 -6.99 1.78 2.88
N LYS A 76 -7.38 2.58 1.88
CA LYS A 76 -8.79 2.86 1.58
C LYS A 76 -9.55 1.57 1.25
N TRP A 77 -8.96 0.68 0.47
CA TRP A 77 -9.55 -0.62 0.16
C TRP A 77 -9.80 -1.45 1.42
N ALA A 78 -8.80 -1.56 2.32
CA ALA A 78 -8.95 -2.32 3.57
C ALA A 78 -10.06 -1.74 4.47
N VAL A 79 -10.10 -0.40 4.63
CA VAL A 79 -11.15 0.28 5.40
C VAL A 79 -12.53 0.06 4.79
N ASN A 80 -12.67 0.15 3.46
CA ASN A 80 -13.94 -0.13 2.79
C ASN A 80 -14.42 -1.57 3.01
N VAL A 81 -13.51 -2.56 2.96
CA VAL A 81 -13.86 -3.96 3.24
C VAL A 81 -14.35 -4.14 4.68
N TYR A 82 -13.75 -3.43 5.64
CA TYR A 82 -14.23 -3.43 7.03
C TYR A 82 -15.60 -2.77 7.18
N GLU A 83 -15.83 -1.61 6.55
CA GLU A 83 -17.13 -0.94 6.59
C GLU A 83 -18.23 -1.79 5.92
N ASP A 84 -17.94 -2.44 4.78
CA ASP A 84 -18.86 -3.38 4.13
C ASP A 84 -19.22 -4.54 5.06
N TRP A 85 -18.22 -5.14 5.73
CA TRP A 85 -18.45 -6.19 6.71
C TRP A 85 -19.28 -5.69 7.90
N LYS A 86 -18.95 -4.52 8.46
CA LYS A 86 -19.70 -3.89 9.56
C LYS A 86 -21.15 -3.64 9.18
N ASN A 87 -21.40 -3.10 7.98
CA ASN A 87 -22.74 -2.84 7.47
C ASN A 87 -23.55 -4.13 7.32
N SER A 88 -22.91 -5.25 6.92
CA SER A 88 -23.57 -6.56 6.87
C SER A 88 -24.09 -7.05 8.23
N LYS A 89 -23.51 -6.55 9.34
CA LYS A 89 -23.90 -6.95 10.71
C LYS A 89 -25.01 -6.12 11.32
N ILE A 90 -25.31 -4.95 10.76
CA ILE A 90 -26.44 -4.11 11.20
C ILE A 90 -27.76 -4.89 11.10
N GLY A 91 -27.95 -5.64 10.00
CA GLY A 91 -29.13 -6.50 9.82
C GLY A 91 -29.25 -7.64 10.84
N SER A 92 -28.15 -8.04 11.48
CA SER A 92 -28.14 -9.03 12.57
C SER A 92 -28.35 -8.42 13.96
N GLY A 93 -28.61 -7.11 14.05
CA GLY A 93 -28.79 -6.38 15.31
C GLY A 93 -27.49 -6.06 16.05
N LEU A 94 -26.33 -6.30 15.44
CA LEU A 94 -25.03 -6.03 16.06
C LEU A 94 -24.57 -4.61 15.70
N ILE A 95 -24.41 -3.75 16.69
CA ILE A 95 -23.85 -2.40 16.52
C ILE A 95 -22.35 -2.48 16.75
N ILE A 96 -21.57 -2.26 15.69
CA ILE A 96 -20.11 -2.29 15.74
C ILE A 96 -19.60 -0.84 15.71
N PRO A 97 -18.72 -0.43 16.65
CA PRO A 97 -18.14 0.91 16.64
C PRO A 97 -17.37 1.22 15.35
N ASN A 98 -17.15 2.51 15.08
CA ASN A 98 -16.25 2.89 13.99
C ASN A 98 -14.83 2.45 14.30
N LEU A 99 -14.04 2.28 13.24
CA LEU A 99 -12.67 1.79 13.34
C LEU A 99 -11.81 2.61 14.32
N LYS A 100 -11.97 3.95 14.35
CA LYS A 100 -11.29 4.85 15.29
C LYS A 100 -11.72 4.73 16.76
N ASP A 101 -12.93 4.22 17.00
CA ASP A 101 -13.56 4.19 18.33
C ASP A 101 -13.41 2.80 18.98
N LEU A 102 -12.67 1.88 18.36
CA LEU A 102 -12.48 0.52 18.88
C LEU A 102 -11.58 0.50 20.12
N SER A 103 -12.08 -0.08 21.21
CA SER A 103 -11.26 -0.43 22.37
C SER A 103 -10.41 -1.68 22.12
N VAL A 104 -9.49 -1.97 23.04
CA VAL A 104 -8.71 -3.22 23.04
C VAL A 104 -9.62 -4.47 23.03
N GLN A 105 -10.73 -4.43 23.78
CA GLN A 105 -11.67 -5.54 23.84
C GLN A 105 -12.44 -5.69 22.51
N ASP A 106 -12.78 -4.57 21.89
CA ASP A 106 -13.44 -4.53 20.59
C ASP A 106 -12.54 -5.06 19.48
N ILE A 107 -11.24 -4.75 19.51
CA ILE A 107 -10.25 -5.30 18.58
C ILE A 107 -10.19 -6.83 18.72
N ASN A 108 -10.03 -7.35 19.93
CA ASN A 108 -9.98 -8.80 20.16
C ASN A 108 -11.29 -9.54 19.81
N SER A 109 -12.42 -8.83 19.80
CA SER A 109 -13.74 -9.42 19.56
C SER A 109 -14.21 -9.20 18.12
N PHE A 110 -14.39 -7.96 17.69
CA PHE A 110 -14.89 -7.60 16.37
C PHE A 110 -13.85 -7.78 15.28
N LEU A 111 -12.60 -7.31 15.45
CA LEU A 111 -11.57 -7.57 14.43
C LEU A 111 -11.21 -9.06 14.35
N GLY A 112 -11.26 -9.78 15.47
CA GLY A 112 -11.15 -11.25 15.47
C GLY A 112 -12.24 -11.92 14.62
N LYS A 113 -13.51 -11.50 14.77
CA LYS A 113 -14.62 -11.99 13.92
C LYS A 113 -14.43 -11.60 12.46
N PHE A 114 -14.05 -10.35 12.19
CA PHE A 114 -13.77 -9.85 10.85
C PHE A 114 -12.76 -10.76 10.13
N VAL A 115 -11.63 -11.07 10.75
CA VAL A 115 -10.57 -11.92 10.17
C VAL A 115 -11.08 -13.31 9.78
N VAL A 116 -11.99 -13.88 10.56
CA VAL A 116 -12.55 -15.22 10.29
C VAL A 116 -13.65 -15.18 9.22
N GLU A 117 -14.44 -14.11 9.20
CA GLU A 117 -15.64 -13.99 8.36
C GLU A 117 -15.40 -13.33 7.01
N VAL A 118 -14.35 -12.53 6.86
CA VAL A 118 -14.11 -11.74 5.65
C VAL A 118 -13.92 -12.63 4.42
N ARG A 119 -14.64 -12.31 3.35
CA ARG A 119 -14.61 -13.02 2.06
C ARG A 119 -14.54 -12.02 0.92
N LYS A 120 -14.06 -12.49 -0.24
CA LYS A 120 -14.18 -11.76 -1.50
C LYS A 120 -15.65 -11.58 -1.87
N LYS A 121 -15.94 -10.66 -2.80
CA LYS A 121 -17.31 -10.44 -3.32
C LYS A 121 -17.94 -11.69 -3.96
N ASN A 122 -17.12 -12.61 -4.50
CA ASN A 122 -17.56 -13.89 -5.05
C ASN A 122 -17.82 -14.96 -3.96
N GLY A 123 -17.64 -14.64 -2.67
CA GLY A 123 -17.82 -15.56 -1.55
C GLY A 123 -16.57 -16.37 -1.18
N GLU A 124 -15.50 -16.33 -1.98
CA GLU A 124 -14.27 -17.07 -1.70
C GLU A 124 -13.49 -16.48 -0.52
N LYS A 125 -12.71 -17.35 0.15
CA LYS A 125 -11.76 -16.91 1.17
C LYS A 125 -10.60 -16.14 0.54
N TYR A 126 -10.09 -15.15 1.26
CA TYR A 126 -8.83 -14.50 0.91
C TYR A 126 -7.64 -15.43 1.20
N PRO A 127 -6.56 -15.38 0.39
CA PRO A 127 -5.29 -16.00 0.74
C PRO A 127 -4.72 -15.42 2.05
N ALA A 128 -3.91 -16.21 2.76
CA ALA A 128 -3.31 -15.80 4.04
C ALA A 128 -2.54 -14.47 3.94
N LYS A 129 -1.77 -14.28 2.86
CA LYS A 129 -1.03 -13.03 2.61
C LYS A 129 -1.97 -11.83 2.46
N THR A 130 -3.04 -11.97 1.67
CA THR A 130 -4.02 -10.89 1.46
C THR A 130 -4.77 -10.55 2.74
N LEU A 131 -5.06 -11.55 3.58
CA LEU A 131 -5.69 -11.34 4.88
C LEU A 131 -4.80 -10.51 5.81
N TYR A 132 -3.50 -10.80 5.86
CA TYR A 132 -2.53 -9.99 6.61
C TYR A 132 -2.43 -8.55 6.05
N LEU A 133 -2.49 -8.38 4.73
CA LEU A 133 -2.49 -7.06 4.09
C LEU A 133 -3.74 -6.24 4.42
N LEU A 134 -4.92 -6.89 4.53
CA LEU A 134 -6.13 -6.22 5.02
C LEU A 134 -5.94 -5.69 6.44
N VAL A 135 -5.43 -6.53 7.34
CA VAL A 135 -5.24 -6.19 8.75
C VAL A 135 -4.21 -5.05 8.92
N THR A 136 -3.09 -5.11 8.20
CA THR A 136 -2.11 -4.01 8.18
C THR A 136 -2.67 -2.72 7.56
N GLY A 137 -3.52 -2.82 6.54
CA GLY A 137 -4.26 -1.70 5.98
C GLY A 137 -5.21 -1.04 6.99
N LEU A 138 -5.91 -1.84 7.81
CA LEU A 138 -6.76 -1.33 8.89
C LEU A 138 -5.96 -0.61 9.96
N LEU A 139 -4.82 -1.16 10.39
CA LEU A 139 -3.93 -0.49 11.33
C LEU A 139 -3.46 0.87 10.80
N ARG A 140 -3.15 0.95 9.50
CA ARG A 140 -2.78 2.22 8.85
C ARG A 140 -3.95 3.19 8.80
N GLY A 141 -5.15 2.71 8.47
CA GLY A 141 -6.38 3.50 8.48
C GLY A 141 -6.70 4.09 9.86
N MET A 142 -6.52 3.31 10.93
CA MET A 142 -6.65 3.80 12.31
C MET A 142 -5.67 4.94 12.62
N ARG A 143 -4.41 4.78 12.21
CA ARG A 143 -3.38 5.82 12.41
C ARG A 143 -3.70 7.09 11.64
N SER A 144 -4.18 6.99 10.39
CA SER A 144 -4.62 8.17 9.62
C SER A 144 -5.81 8.89 10.24
N GLN A 145 -6.57 8.24 11.12
CA GLN A 145 -7.69 8.84 11.86
C GLN A 145 -7.28 9.34 13.26
N GLY A 146 -5.98 9.40 13.57
CA GLY A 146 -5.44 9.91 14.83
C GLY A 146 -5.23 8.85 15.92
N VAL A 147 -5.49 7.57 15.65
CA VAL A 147 -5.30 6.48 16.62
C VAL A 147 -3.90 5.88 16.49
N SER A 148 -2.91 6.56 17.06
CA SER A 148 -1.49 6.15 17.02
C SER A 148 -1.06 5.25 18.18
N ASN A 149 -1.80 5.29 19.29
CA ASN A 149 -1.49 4.60 20.54
C ASN A 149 -1.80 3.09 20.53
N LEU A 150 -2.54 2.60 19.52
CA LEU A 150 -2.91 1.20 19.38
C LEU A 150 -2.10 0.55 18.26
N ASN A 151 -1.37 -0.50 18.59
CA ASN A 151 -0.72 -1.36 17.60
C ASN A 151 -1.02 -2.82 17.92
N PHE A 152 -2.12 -3.32 17.36
CA PHE A 152 -2.58 -4.69 17.60
C PHE A 152 -1.75 -5.77 16.90
N LEU A 153 -0.78 -5.39 16.08
CA LEU A 153 0.20 -6.30 15.48
C LEU A 153 1.53 -6.33 16.26
N ASN A 154 1.70 -5.48 17.27
CA ASN A 154 2.92 -5.48 18.07
C ASN A 154 3.03 -6.76 18.91
N GLU A 155 4.15 -7.46 18.78
CA GLU A 155 4.35 -8.73 19.49
C GLU A 155 4.46 -8.56 21.00
N SER A 156 5.05 -7.45 21.44
CA SER A 156 5.28 -7.13 22.86
C SER A 156 4.02 -6.67 23.60
N ASP A 157 2.91 -6.39 22.89
CA ASP A 157 1.67 -5.92 23.51
C ASP A 157 0.68 -7.05 23.74
N ASP A 158 0.72 -7.62 24.94
CA ASP A 158 -0.11 -8.77 25.34
C ASP A 158 -1.62 -8.49 25.29
N ARG A 159 -2.03 -7.21 25.32
CA ARG A 159 -3.43 -6.81 25.22
C ARG A 159 -4.09 -7.29 23.93
N PHE A 160 -3.31 -7.51 22.87
CA PHE A 160 -3.77 -7.97 21.56
C PHE A 160 -3.40 -9.42 21.24
N LEU A 161 -2.89 -10.17 22.22
CA LEU A 161 -2.47 -11.55 22.04
C LEU A 161 -3.58 -12.42 21.44
N ARG A 162 -4.82 -12.26 21.94
CA ARG A 162 -5.97 -13.03 21.45
C ARG A 162 -6.26 -12.76 19.98
N PHE A 163 -6.24 -11.50 19.55
CA PHE A 163 -6.41 -11.13 18.14
C PHE A 163 -5.31 -11.76 17.27
N ARG A 164 -4.04 -11.65 17.69
CA ARG A 164 -2.90 -12.24 16.97
C ARG A 164 -3.02 -13.76 16.82
N GLN A 165 -3.42 -14.45 17.89
CA GLN A 165 -3.67 -15.89 17.85
C GLN A 165 -4.80 -16.26 16.85
N ILE A 166 -5.88 -15.48 16.80
CA ILE A 166 -6.97 -15.70 15.82
C ILE A 166 -6.46 -15.49 14.40
N LEU A 167 -5.69 -14.43 14.15
CA LEU A 167 -5.11 -14.14 12.86
C LEU A 167 -4.17 -15.26 12.39
N ASP A 168 -3.25 -15.69 13.25
CA ASP A 168 -2.31 -16.77 12.96
C ASP A 168 -3.02 -18.10 12.72
N ALA A 169 -4.01 -18.44 13.55
CA ALA A 169 -4.80 -19.66 13.38
C ALA A 169 -5.54 -19.65 12.04
N GLN A 170 -6.14 -18.52 11.68
CA GLN A 170 -6.86 -18.37 10.41
C GLN A 170 -5.90 -18.44 9.21
N MET A 171 -4.73 -17.78 9.29
CA MET A 171 -3.71 -17.85 8.24
C MET A 171 -3.18 -19.27 8.05
N LYS A 172 -2.88 -19.99 9.14
CA LYS A 172 -2.47 -21.41 9.09
C LYS A 172 -3.55 -22.29 8.47
N LYS A 173 -4.82 -22.06 8.84
CA LYS A 173 -5.96 -22.79 8.25
C LYS A 173 -6.07 -22.53 6.75
N LEU A 174 -5.95 -21.28 6.30
CA LEU A 174 -6.02 -20.94 4.87
C LEU A 174 -4.90 -21.58 4.06
N THR A 175 -3.68 -21.59 4.62
CA THR A 175 -2.54 -22.26 3.99
C THR A 175 -2.76 -23.78 3.92
N SER A 176 -3.27 -24.39 4.99
CA SER A 176 -3.61 -25.82 5.01
C SER A 176 -4.73 -26.19 4.03
N ASP A 177 -5.72 -25.30 3.88
CA ASP A 177 -6.82 -25.44 2.93
C ASP A 177 -6.37 -25.21 1.46
N GLY A 178 -5.11 -24.82 1.22
CA GLY A 178 -4.54 -24.62 -0.11
C GLY A 178 -4.74 -23.22 -0.72
N TYR A 179 -5.30 -22.27 0.03
CA TYR A 179 -5.53 -20.92 -0.47
C TYR A 179 -4.22 -20.11 -0.55
N GLY A 180 -3.80 -19.78 -1.77
CA GLY A 180 -2.62 -18.94 -2.03
C GLY A 180 -1.33 -19.72 -2.33
N ILE A 181 -1.40 -21.05 -2.51
CA ILE A 181 -0.25 -21.88 -2.87
C ILE A 181 0.15 -21.69 -4.36
N ASN A 182 -0.76 -21.21 -5.20
CA ASN A 182 -0.43 -20.91 -6.60
C ASN A 182 0.27 -19.54 -6.72
N VAL A 183 1.56 -19.52 -6.39
CA VAL A 183 2.44 -18.43 -6.83
C VAL A 183 2.72 -18.70 -8.31
N LYS A 184 2.10 -17.93 -9.20
CA LYS A 184 2.50 -17.87 -10.60
C LYS A 184 3.91 -17.25 -10.65
N GLN A 185 4.92 -18.09 -10.46
CA GLN A 185 6.30 -17.69 -10.70
C GLN A 185 6.44 -17.45 -12.20
N ALA A 186 6.96 -16.28 -12.57
CA ALA A 186 7.28 -16.02 -13.96
C ALA A 186 8.44 -16.94 -14.37
N ASP A 187 8.32 -17.58 -15.53
CA ASP A 187 9.39 -18.42 -16.06
C ASP A 187 10.60 -17.55 -16.39
N PRO A 188 11.83 -18.04 -16.14
CA PRO A 188 13.04 -17.35 -16.58
C PRO A 188 13.04 -17.21 -18.10
N ILE A 189 13.46 -16.03 -18.58
CA ILE A 189 13.56 -15.77 -20.02
C ILE A 189 14.74 -16.57 -20.57
N SER A 190 14.50 -17.41 -21.59
CA SER A 190 15.53 -18.21 -22.25
C SER A 190 16.37 -17.39 -23.23
N VAL A 191 17.57 -17.88 -23.55
CA VAL A 191 18.49 -17.23 -24.50
C VAL A 191 17.90 -17.15 -25.93
N GLU A 192 17.09 -18.14 -26.31
CA GLU A 192 16.40 -18.16 -27.62
C GLU A 192 15.31 -17.08 -27.72
N GLN A 193 14.58 -16.84 -26.62
CA GLN A 193 13.60 -15.76 -26.55
C GLN A 193 14.26 -14.38 -26.65
N GLU A 194 15.51 -14.26 -26.16
CA GLU A 194 16.31 -13.03 -26.21
C GLU A 194 16.86 -12.73 -27.62
N GLU A 195 17.03 -13.72 -28.49
CA GLU A 195 17.49 -13.48 -29.87
C GLU A 195 16.38 -12.98 -30.81
N ILE A 196 15.12 -13.35 -30.53
CA ILE A 196 13.94 -12.82 -31.23
C ILE A 196 13.86 -11.28 -31.06
N ASP A 197 14.37 -10.75 -29.95
CA ASP A 197 14.34 -9.32 -29.63
C ASP A 197 15.37 -8.48 -30.42
N LYS A 198 16.45 -9.08 -30.93
CA LYS A 198 17.51 -8.33 -31.65
C LYS A 198 17.12 -7.91 -33.07
N SER A 199 16.13 -8.57 -33.68
CA SER A 199 15.77 -8.36 -35.09
C SER A 199 14.59 -7.39 -35.31
N VAL A 200 14.02 -6.80 -34.24
CA VAL A 200 12.70 -6.15 -34.30
C VAL A 200 12.74 -4.70 -33.78
N PHE A 201 13.82 -3.96 -34.05
CA PHE A 201 13.78 -2.50 -33.91
C PHE A 201 13.21 -1.87 -35.19
N GLY A 202 11.96 -1.45 -35.15
CA GLY A 202 11.33 -0.75 -36.27
C GLY A 202 10.17 0.15 -35.81
N ASN A 203 9.66 0.99 -36.71
CA ASN A 203 8.62 1.99 -36.41
C ASN A 203 7.17 1.46 -36.55
N HIS A 204 6.99 0.13 -36.57
CA HIS A 204 5.67 -0.48 -36.64
C HIS A 204 5.14 -0.78 -35.22
N SER A 205 3.82 -0.78 -35.03
CA SER A 205 3.16 -0.87 -33.73
C SER A 205 3.56 -2.08 -32.88
N SER A 206 3.94 -3.20 -33.50
CA SER A 206 4.47 -4.41 -32.84
C SER A 206 5.88 -4.23 -32.29
N ASN A 207 6.70 -3.40 -32.92
CA ASN A 207 8.12 -3.26 -32.64
C ASN A 207 8.39 -2.30 -31.46
N LEU A 208 7.42 -1.44 -31.14
CA LEU A 208 7.46 -0.57 -29.97
C LEU A 208 7.43 -1.37 -28.64
N LEU A 209 6.78 -2.55 -28.63
CA LEU A 209 6.79 -3.42 -27.45
C LEU A 209 8.18 -4.00 -27.17
N HIS A 210 8.97 -4.26 -28.21
CA HIS A 210 10.36 -4.71 -28.06
C HIS A 210 11.26 -3.57 -27.53
N THR A 211 11.01 -2.31 -27.92
CA THR A 211 11.70 -1.15 -27.31
C THR A 211 11.38 -1.02 -25.82
N VAL A 212 10.13 -1.28 -25.39
CA VAL A 212 9.72 -1.29 -23.97
C VAL A 212 10.45 -2.39 -23.19
N PHE A 213 10.79 -3.51 -23.84
CA PHE A 213 11.54 -4.61 -23.22
C PHE A 213 13.02 -4.26 -22.93
N SER A 214 13.55 -3.16 -23.49
CA SER A 214 14.88 -2.62 -23.16
C SER A 214 15.06 -2.33 -21.66
N CYS A 215 13.97 -2.24 -20.88
CA CYS A 215 14.00 -2.18 -19.41
C CYS A 215 14.89 -3.25 -18.77
N LYS A 216 15.05 -4.43 -19.41
CA LYS A 216 15.95 -5.50 -18.97
C LYS A 216 17.40 -5.00 -18.77
N TYR A 217 17.90 -4.19 -19.70
CA TYR A 217 19.29 -3.71 -19.67
C TYR A 217 19.54 -2.66 -18.58
N PHE A 218 18.49 -1.95 -18.17
CA PHE A 218 18.56 -0.88 -17.18
C PHE A 218 18.03 -1.29 -15.80
N GLY A 219 17.50 -2.50 -15.65
CA GLY A 219 16.92 -2.98 -14.40
C GLY A 219 15.68 -2.19 -13.94
N LEU A 220 14.98 -1.52 -14.87
CA LEU A 220 13.84 -0.67 -14.54
C LEU A 220 12.62 -1.51 -14.17
N ARG A 221 11.91 -1.11 -13.11
CA ARG A 221 10.61 -1.65 -12.74
C ARG A 221 9.53 -1.16 -13.70
N GLY A 222 9.27 -1.95 -14.74
CA GLY A 222 8.06 -1.94 -15.57
C GLY A 222 7.42 -0.56 -15.86
N ARG A 223 6.07 -0.55 -15.88
CA ARG A 223 5.21 0.52 -16.40
C ARG A 223 5.61 1.94 -16.00
N ASP A 224 5.87 2.20 -14.72
CA ASP A 224 6.00 3.57 -14.22
C ASP A 224 7.41 4.13 -14.40
N GLU A 225 8.46 3.33 -14.19
CA GLU A 225 9.84 3.76 -14.40
C GLU A 225 10.14 3.95 -15.90
N HIS A 226 9.57 3.08 -16.75
CA HIS A 226 9.71 3.20 -18.20
C HIS A 226 8.97 4.42 -18.77
N ARG A 227 7.73 4.69 -18.32
CA ARG A 227 6.94 5.83 -18.82
C ARG A 227 7.51 7.18 -18.40
N ASN A 228 8.24 7.23 -17.28
CA ASN A 228 8.80 8.45 -16.73
C ASN A 228 10.31 8.59 -17.04
N LEU A 229 10.84 7.81 -17.99
CA LEU A 229 12.23 7.92 -18.42
C LEU A 229 12.42 9.25 -19.16
N GLN A 230 13.34 10.08 -18.67
CA GLN A 230 13.64 11.38 -19.25
C GLN A 230 15.15 11.53 -19.41
N ILE A 231 15.58 12.15 -20.51
CA ILE A 231 17.00 12.36 -20.84
C ILE A 231 17.71 13.18 -19.75
N SER A 232 17.01 14.14 -19.14
CA SER A 232 17.51 14.98 -18.05
C SER A 232 17.93 14.21 -16.79
N LYS A 233 17.48 12.96 -16.61
CA LYS A 233 17.86 12.12 -15.47
C LYS A 233 19.22 11.46 -15.63
N TYR A 234 19.84 11.59 -16.80
CA TYR A 234 21.11 10.93 -17.17
C TYR A 234 22.18 11.91 -17.69
N SER A 235 22.00 13.21 -17.44
CA SER A 235 22.95 14.27 -17.80
C SER A 235 23.52 14.94 -16.56
#